data_AF-A0A8H5Y958-F1
#
_entry.id   AF-A0A8H5Y958-F1
#
_cell.length_a   1.000
_cell.length_b   1.000
_cell.length_c   1.000
_cell.angle_alpha   90.00
_cell.angle_beta   90.00
_cell.angle_gamma   90.00
#
_symmetry.space_group_name_H-M   'P 1'
#
loop_
_entity.id
_entity.type
_entity.pdbx_description
1 polymer ?
#
loop_
_entity_poly.entity_id
_entity_poly.type
_entity_poly.pdbx_seq_one_letter_code
_entity_poly.pdbx_strand_id
1 'polypeptide(L)'
;MSFRSPIIEEEEFPQHTGGAEEANFKNQLPDNCVEYLLFFIDPQVDIRKQLAQIEIVRKSAIELATTLTKDYIWQKEEFNLTLKNENGLLYLHGITDYSDAVEDEWLIVYILRELSKSHPNLWIRVFDTDGEFLLVEAANVLPRWLNPEIDNNRAWINKGNLLLIPVKDGEGLRARHLELPDAVQVIKTKRDALAHSGFVEAEAFYRLEKYPRQISESLHHSLITIPRKLAYILHSLPKSVAPAVEEFYLRDPIALKRVISPTQPLAFPPEDLITVSVRFSKVLFAQLRSQRFDAPPSWSEVLRKAQKEAPSGEADTIMARLDIGMKLTCGFEMLAAKAEKSKSRVVRELAIELEDLSEDGNEALPSDEDIKAWTDHDRDDSEAWMDINYQDFEKELDGKRENASSNSKSGFGDANTQSDLRKIVSRFEAFLNDDSAGMDGAELDEMDYDDDDDDEFDEDSEYEDKEVSFDEEEFAKMMREMMGLPSTGPSTNTAKKAATQPKTPVIDEEDEEIQKLTTEFEAELNQFGALKLDPVEKHTRLKDVTQKEGESSLTDIKEEEENSDDEVDIDYNLAKNLLESFKSQAGMAGPTGNLLGMMGFQLPRDEEDENEKEDEETGHGSAKWKGKARA
;
A
#
# COMPACT_ATOMS: atom_id res chain seq x y z
N MET A 1 -16.57 67.23 35.50
CA MET A 1 -15.65 67.22 34.34
C MET A 1 -15.19 65.78 34.19
N SER A 2 -15.84 65.00 33.33
CA SER A 2 -15.64 64.90 31.87
C SER A 2 -14.67 63.75 31.57
N PHE A 3 -15.22 62.69 30.97
CA PHE A 3 -14.52 61.47 30.58
C PHE A 3 -13.56 61.71 29.40
N ARG A 4 -12.51 60.90 29.31
CA ARG A 4 -11.87 60.53 28.04
C ARG A 4 -11.45 59.06 28.08
N SER A 5 -11.89 58.31 27.07
CA SER A 5 -11.47 56.93 26.79
C SER A 5 -10.19 56.93 25.94
N PRO A 6 -9.36 55.87 26.00
CA PRO A 6 -8.34 55.62 25.01
C PRO A 6 -8.88 54.82 23.82
N ILE A 7 -8.49 55.33 22.65
CA ILE A 7 -8.46 54.78 21.29
C ILE A 7 -8.33 53.25 21.21
N ILE A 8 -9.11 52.66 20.30
CA ILE A 8 -8.90 51.32 19.73
C ILE A 8 -8.27 51.53 18.34
N GLU A 9 -7.21 50.80 18.02
CA GLU A 9 -6.63 50.77 16.67
C GLU A 9 -7.36 49.71 15.83
N GLU A 10 -7.73 50.06 14.61
CA GLU A 10 -8.40 49.15 13.65
C GLU A 10 -7.32 48.40 12.85
N GLU A 11 -7.31 47.06 12.90
CA GLU A 11 -6.54 46.24 11.96
C GLU A 11 -7.32 46.10 10.64
N GLU A 12 -6.67 46.43 9.52
CA GLU A 12 -7.26 46.34 8.19
C GLU A 12 -7.37 44.89 7.71
N PHE A 13 -8.60 44.44 7.43
CA PHE A 13 -8.85 43.18 6.72
C PHE A 13 -8.53 43.32 5.22
N PRO A 14 -7.75 42.40 4.61
CA PRO A 14 -7.59 42.36 3.16
C PRO A 14 -8.93 42.01 2.47
N GLN A 15 -9.32 42.81 1.49
CA GLN A 15 -10.53 42.56 0.70
C GLN A 15 -10.28 41.45 -0.32
N HIS A 16 -10.99 40.32 -0.20
CA HIS A 16 -11.02 39.30 -1.25
C HIS A 16 -11.68 39.85 -2.51
N THR A 17 -10.89 40.02 -3.57
CA THR A 17 -11.38 40.15 -4.94
C THR A 17 -10.86 38.97 -5.75
N GLY A 18 -11.68 37.92 -5.87
CA GLY A 18 -11.30 36.64 -6.47
C GLY A 18 -12.50 35.80 -6.92
N GLY A 19 -13.61 36.43 -7.31
CA GLY A 19 -14.79 35.71 -7.80
C GLY A 19 -14.63 35.31 -9.27
N ALA A 20 -14.07 34.13 -9.53
CA ALA A 20 -14.22 33.37 -10.79
C ALA A 20 -13.66 31.93 -10.75
N GLU A 21 -12.70 31.60 -9.88
CA GLU A 21 -11.89 30.36 -10.02
C GLU A 21 -12.15 29.27 -8.94
N GLU A 22 -12.93 29.55 -7.89
CA GLU A 22 -13.22 28.58 -6.81
C GLU A 22 -14.32 27.54 -7.16
N ALA A 23 -14.84 27.54 -8.39
CA ALA A 23 -16.04 26.78 -8.75
C ALA A 23 -15.80 25.32 -9.22
N ASN A 24 -14.55 24.83 -9.26
CA ASN A 24 -14.22 23.54 -9.89
C ASN A 24 -13.45 22.52 -9.03
N PHE A 25 -13.21 22.83 -7.74
CA PHE A 25 -12.85 21.79 -6.77
C PHE A 25 -14.15 21.25 -6.15
N LYS A 26 -14.75 20.22 -6.76
CA LYS A 26 -15.62 19.30 -5.99
C LYS A 26 -14.78 18.82 -4.81
N ASN A 27 -15.32 18.87 -3.59
CA ASN A 27 -14.60 18.46 -2.37
C ASN A 27 -14.05 17.04 -2.53
N GLN A 28 -12.77 16.90 -2.87
CA GLN A 28 -12.08 15.63 -2.83
C GLN A 28 -11.85 15.28 -1.36
N LEU A 29 -12.14 14.03 -1.00
CA LEU A 29 -11.79 13.51 0.30
C LEU A 29 -10.26 13.52 0.46
N PRO A 30 -9.73 13.82 1.66
CA PRO A 30 -8.33 13.57 1.95
C PRO A 30 -8.03 12.06 1.81
N ASP A 31 -6.82 11.73 1.36
CA ASP A 31 -6.37 10.36 1.17
C ASP A 31 -6.60 9.49 2.42
N ASN A 32 -7.01 8.24 2.24
CA ASN A 32 -7.27 7.25 3.30
C ASN A 32 -8.38 7.68 4.31
N CYS A 33 -9.35 8.47 3.87
CA CYS A 33 -10.52 8.84 4.66
C CYS A 33 -11.78 8.12 4.19
N VAL A 34 -12.56 7.60 5.15
CA VAL A 34 -13.96 7.20 4.94
C VAL A 34 -14.90 8.30 5.46
N GLU A 35 -15.84 8.74 4.63
CA GLU A 35 -16.89 9.71 4.95
C GLU A 35 -18.25 9.03 5.09
N TYR A 36 -19.04 9.46 6.07
CA TYR A 36 -20.36 8.89 6.35
C TYR A 36 -21.41 9.94 6.72
N LEU A 37 -22.56 9.82 6.06
CA LEU A 37 -23.67 10.76 6.12
C LEU A 37 -24.92 10.07 6.66
N LEU A 38 -25.41 10.49 7.82
CA LEU A 38 -26.49 9.85 8.58
C LEU A 38 -27.73 10.76 8.62
N PHE A 39 -28.75 10.38 7.86
CA PHE A 39 -30.00 11.12 7.73
C PHE A 39 -31.12 10.45 8.53
N PHE A 40 -31.65 11.16 9.53
CA PHE A 40 -32.91 10.74 10.15
C PHE A 40 -34.08 11.25 9.30
N ILE A 41 -34.77 10.32 8.62
CA ILE A 41 -35.86 10.62 7.69
C ILE A 41 -37.16 10.02 8.23
N ASP A 42 -38.05 10.87 8.72
CA ASP A 42 -39.41 10.50 9.12
C ASP A 42 -40.41 11.53 8.57
N PRO A 43 -41.33 11.16 7.65
CA PRO A 43 -42.32 12.07 7.08
C PRO A 43 -43.31 12.68 8.08
N GLN A 44 -43.44 12.12 9.29
CA GLN A 44 -44.45 12.52 10.29
C GLN A 44 -43.91 13.47 11.38
N VAL A 45 -42.66 13.92 11.25
CA VAL A 45 -41.91 14.54 12.35
C VAL A 45 -41.52 15.99 12.05
N ASP A 46 -41.98 16.92 12.89
CA ASP A 46 -41.60 18.34 12.82
C ASP A 46 -40.08 18.54 12.99
N ILE A 47 -39.50 19.55 12.35
CA ILE A 47 -38.05 19.89 12.41
C ILE A 47 -37.48 19.88 13.85
N ARG A 48 -38.23 20.42 14.84
CA ARG A 48 -37.80 20.43 16.25
C ARG A 48 -37.73 19.04 16.88
N LYS A 49 -38.61 18.13 16.49
CA LYS A 49 -38.56 16.72 16.91
C LYS A 49 -37.48 15.97 16.13
N GLN A 50 -37.27 16.30 14.85
CA GLN A 50 -36.22 15.72 14.01
C GLN A 50 -34.82 16.00 14.61
N LEU A 51 -34.53 17.24 15.02
CA LEU A 51 -33.32 17.60 15.76
C LEU A 51 -33.12 16.75 17.02
N ALA A 52 -34.19 16.55 17.81
CA ALA A 52 -34.13 15.73 19.01
C ALA A 52 -33.87 14.24 18.71
N GLN A 53 -34.44 13.70 17.62
CA GLN A 53 -34.16 12.33 17.17
C GLN A 53 -32.72 12.18 16.65
N ILE A 54 -32.22 13.16 15.87
CA ILE A 54 -30.84 13.16 15.39
C ILE A 54 -29.83 13.17 16.56
N GLU A 55 -30.09 13.94 17.61
CA GLU A 55 -29.23 13.92 18.82
C GLU A 55 -29.32 12.60 19.61
N ILE A 56 -30.46 11.89 19.56
CA ILE A 56 -30.58 10.53 20.09
C ILE A 56 -29.76 9.55 19.26
N VAL A 57 -29.86 9.60 17.93
CA VAL A 57 -29.02 8.79 17.03
C VAL A 57 -27.53 9.04 17.28
N ARG A 58 -27.12 10.31 17.38
CA ARG A 58 -25.72 10.68 17.64
C ARG A 58 -25.19 10.06 18.93
N LYS A 59 -25.97 10.11 20.01
CA LYS A 59 -25.62 9.49 21.29
C LYS A 59 -25.54 7.97 21.19
N SER A 60 -26.55 7.33 20.59
CA SER A 60 -26.55 5.88 20.41
C SER A 60 -25.41 5.39 19.52
N ALA A 61 -24.98 6.18 18.53
CA ALA A 61 -23.84 5.86 17.68
C ALA A 61 -22.52 5.91 18.45
N ILE A 62 -22.30 6.98 19.23
CA ILE A 62 -21.11 7.11 20.09
C ILE A 62 -21.09 6.02 21.17
N GLU A 63 -22.23 5.69 21.77
CA GLU A 63 -22.37 4.62 22.76
C GLU A 63 -22.09 3.23 22.15
N LEU A 64 -22.62 2.95 20.95
CA LEU A 64 -22.38 1.71 20.22
C LEU A 64 -20.89 1.56 19.85
N ALA A 65 -20.29 2.60 19.26
CA ALA A 65 -18.87 2.63 18.93
C ALA A 65 -18.01 2.40 20.19
N THR A 66 -18.23 3.19 21.25
CA THR A 66 -17.48 3.05 22.53
C THR A 66 -17.62 1.65 23.15
N THR A 67 -18.79 1.03 23.02
CA THR A 67 -19.04 -0.32 23.55
C THR A 67 -18.29 -1.40 22.75
N LEU A 68 -18.30 -1.29 21.42
CA LEU A 68 -17.60 -2.23 20.53
C LEU A 68 -16.08 -2.04 20.58
N THR A 69 -15.60 -0.80 20.64
CA THR A 69 -14.19 -0.44 20.50
C THR A 69 -13.52 -0.05 21.83
N LYS A 70 -14.05 -0.54 22.95
CA LYS A 70 -13.54 -0.25 24.31
C LYS A 70 -12.05 -0.57 24.46
N ASP A 71 -11.67 -1.75 23.97
CA ASP A 71 -10.33 -2.33 24.08
C ASP A 71 -9.56 -2.30 22.74
N TYR A 72 -10.12 -1.61 21.75
CA TYR A 72 -9.57 -1.42 20.41
C TYR A 72 -8.63 -0.21 20.35
N ILE A 73 -7.62 -0.30 19.48
CA ILE A 73 -6.70 0.80 19.18
C ILE A 73 -6.89 1.16 17.71
N TRP A 74 -7.60 2.26 17.47
CA TRP A 74 -7.72 2.88 16.15
C TRP A 74 -6.33 3.30 15.64
N GLN A 75 -6.11 3.19 14.34
CA GLN A 75 -4.83 3.48 13.69
C GLN A 75 -4.48 4.97 13.78
N LYS A 76 -5.46 5.86 13.58
CA LYS A 76 -5.22 7.31 13.51
C LYS A 76 -6.36 8.15 14.08
N GLU A 77 -7.56 8.08 13.50
CA GLU A 77 -8.76 8.74 14.04
C GLU A 77 -9.83 7.76 14.52
N GLU A 78 -10.61 8.15 15.53
CA GLU A 78 -11.75 7.36 16.03
C GLU A 78 -13.05 7.75 15.32
N PHE A 79 -14.02 6.82 15.28
CA PHE A 79 -15.39 7.09 14.83
C PHE A 79 -15.97 8.36 15.50
N ASN A 80 -16.43 9.31 14.69
CA ASN A 80 -16.88 10.61 15.15
C ASN A 80 -18.11 11.11 14.37
N LEU A 81 -18.94 11.95 15.01
CA LEU A 81 -20.16 12.48 14.40
C LEU A 81 -20.40 13.94 14.82
N THR A 82 -20.47 14.81 13.82
CA THR A 82 -20.82 16.22 13.91
C THR A 82 -22.22 16.46 13.32
N LEU A 83 -22.93 17.51 13.74
CA LEU A 83 -24.23 17.87 13.17
C LEU A 83 -24.02 18.91 12.07
N LYS A 84 -24.39 18.58 10.83
CA LYS A 84 -24.34 19.51 9.68
C LYS A 84 -25.75 19.93 9.24
N ASN A 85 -25.82 21.14 8.69
CA ASN A 85 -27.02 21.71 8.08
C ASN A 85 -26.62 22.45 6.80
N GLU A 86 -26.68 21.76 5.67
CA GLU A 86 -26.15 22.20 4.37
C GLU A 86 -27.16 21.84 3.28
N ASN A 87 -27.29 22.68 2.25
CA ASN A 87 -28.21 22.48 1.12
C ASN A 87 -29.69 22.19 1.53
N GLY A 88 -30.11 22.68 2.70
CA GLY A 88 -31.44 22.44 3.26
C GLY A 88 -31.62 21.04 3.90
N LEU A 89 -30.55 20.27 4.03
CA LEU A 89 -30.51 18.96 4.65
C LEU A 89 -29.89 19.05 6.05
N LEU A 90 -30.49 18.34 7.00
CA LEU A 90 -30.02 18.23 8.39
C LEU A 90 -29.62 16.77 8.64
N TYR A 91 -28.34 16.55 8.92
CA TYR A 91 -27.75 15.20 8.98
C TYR A 91 -26.55 15.15 9.93
N LEU A 92 -26.17 13.96 10.39
CA LEU A 92 -24.88 13.77 11.07
C LEU A 92 -23.82 13.42 10.04
N HIS A 93 -22.65 14.03 10.20
CA HIS A 93 -21.49 13.91 9.33
C HIS A 93 -20.32 13.40 10.15
N GLY A 94 -19.67 12.35 9.66
CA GLY A 94 -18.37 11.91 10.17
C GLY A 94 -17.41 11.70 9.01
N ILE A 95 -16.14 11.91 9.29
CA ILE A 95 -15.02 11.56 8.44
C ILE A 95 -13.96 10.92 9.34
N THR A 96 -13.31 9.86 8.90
CA THR A 96 -12.28 9.18 9.70
C THR A 96 -11.14 8.78 8.80
N ASP A 97 -9.96 9.34 9.08
CA ASP A 97 -8.69 8.92 8.49
C ASP A 97 -8.27 7.57 9.10
N TYR A 98 -8.24 6.53 8.26
CA TYR A 98 -7.85 5.18 8.64
C TYR A 98 -6.39 4.86 8.31
N SER A 99 -5.69 5.74 7.58
CA SER A 99 -4.32 5.53 7.08
C SER A 99 -4.15 4.15 6.44
N ASP A 100 -3.27 3.29 6.98
CA ASP A 100 -2.97 1.98 6.40
C ASP A 100 -3.91 0.87 6.92
N ALA A 101 -4.84 1.20 7.84
CA ALA A 101 -5.68 0.23 8.54
C ALA A 101 -7.08 0.11 7.92
N VAL A 102 -7.17 -0.61 6.80
CA VAL A 102 -8.45 -0.97 6.15
C VAL A 102 -9.47 -1.57 7.13
N GLU A 103 -9.03 -2.29 8.17
CA GLU A 103 -9.93 -2.84 9.20
C GLU A 103 -10.69 -1.78 10.02
N ASP A 104 -10.18 -0.53 10.11
CA ASP A 104 -10.86 0.60 10.77
C ASP A 104 -12.03 1.11 9.91
N GLU A 105 -11.85 1.19 8.59
CA GLU A 105 -12.91 1.51 7.62
C GLU A 105 -14.06 0.49 7.71
N TRP A 106 -13.76 -0.81 7.63
CA TRP A 106 -14.80 -1.85 7.69
C TRP A 106 -15.45 -1.96 9.07
N LEU A 107 -14.74 -1.60 10.14
CA LEU A 107 -15.31 -1.43 11.48
C LEU A 107 -16.32 -0.26 11.54
N ILE A 108 -16.04 0.86 10.86
CA ILE A 108 -16.98 1.98 10.73
C ILE A 108 -18.24 1.53 9.98
N VAL A 109 -18.09 0.84 8.84
CA VAL A 109 -19.24 0.28 8.09
C VAL A 109 -20.06 -0.67 8.97
N TYR A 110 -19.42 -1.54 9.76
CA TYR A 110 -20.09 -2.42 10.71
C TYR A 110 -20.90 -1.64 11.78
N ILE A 111 -20.28 -0.64 12.41
CA ILE A 111 -20.95 0.23 13.41
C ILE A 111 -22.17 0.92 12.80
N LEU A 112 -22.04 1.47 11.58
CA LEU A 112 -23.12 2.13 10.86
C LEU A 112 -24.25 1.16 10.50
N ARG A 113 -23.92 -0.05 10.04
CA ARG A 113 -24.90 -1.09 9.72
C ARG A 113 -25.71 -1.50 10.96
N GLU A 114 -25.06 -1.76 12.09
CA GLU A 114 -25.73 -2.08 13.37
C GLU A 114 -26.56 -0.90 13.92
N LEU A 115 -26.07 0.33 13.77
CA LEU A 115 -26.84 1.54 14.11
C LEU A 115 -28.11 1.66 13.27
N SER A 116 -28.05 1.33 11.98
CA SER A 116 -29.23 1.36 11.08
C SER A 116 -30.28 0.30 11.45
N LYS A 117 -29.87 -0.86 12.03
CA LYS A 117 -30.78 -1.90 12.54
C LYS A 117 -31.55 -1.43 13.77
N SER A 118 -30.89 -0.70 14.68
CA SER A 118 -31.52 -0.13 15.88
C SER A 118 -32.40 1.10 15.59
N HIS A 119 -32.17 1.81 14.48
CA HIS A 119 -32.90 3.03 14.11
C HIS A 119 -33.57 2.90 12.72
N PRO A 120 -34.82 2.38 12.63
CA PRO A 120 -35.47 2.08 11.35
C PRO A 120 -35.68 3.28 10.39
N ASN A 121 -35.65 4.51 10.90
CA ASN A 121 -35.76 5.75 10.12
C ASN A 121 -34.39 6.40 9.81
N LEU A 122 -33.29 5.75 10.16
CA LEU A 122 -31.93 6.18 9.85
C LEU A 122 -31.51 5.65 8.47
N TRP A 123 -31.07 6.57 7.61
CA TRP A 123 -30.57 6.30 6.27
C TRP A 123 -29.13 6.76 6.22
N ILE A 124 -28.22 5.88 5.81
CA ILE A 124 -26.78 6.11 5.89
C ILE A 124 -26.17 5.99 4.50
N ARG A 125 -25.32 6.94 4.13
CA ARG A 125 -24.31 6.76 3.07
C ARG A 125 -22.93 6.62 3.72
N VAL A 126 -22.08 5.82 3.10
CA VAL A 126 -20.67 5.66 3.46
C VAL A 126 -19.89 5.50 2.16
N PHE A 127 -18.83 6.28 1.99
CA PHE A 127 -18.00 6.33 0.79
C PHE A 127 -16.58 6.75 1.18
N ASP A 128 -15.60 6.42 0.36
CA ASP A 128 -14.18 6.68 0.58
C ASP A 128 -13.60 7.53 -0.57
N THR A 129 -12.28 7.50 -0.74
CA THR A 129 -11.58 8.18 -1.84
C THR A 129 -11.86 7.59 -3.22
N ASP A 130 -12.24 6.31 -3.29
CA ASP A 130 -12.57 5.59 -4.52
C ASP A 130 -14.07 5.74 -4.87
N GLY A 131 -14.87 6.22 -3.92
CA GLY A 131 -16.29 6.56 -4.10
C GLY A 131 -17.20 5.60 -3.36
N GLU A 132 -18.20 5.04 -4.05
CA GLU A 132 -19.16 4.10 -3.45
C GLU A 132 -18.52 2.69 -3.32
N PHE A 133 -17.44 2.54 -2.53
CA PHE A 133 -16.64 1.29 -2.41
C PHE A 133 -17.44 0.03 -2.04
N LEU A 134 -18.60 0.17 -1.39
CA LEU A 134 -19.53 -0.95 -1.15
C LEU A 134 -20.08 -1.55 -2.46
N LEU A 135 -20.21 -0.73 -3.51
CA LEU A 135 -20.57 -1.18 -4.85
C LEU A 135 -19.36 -1.77 -5.58
N VAL A 136 -18.16 -1.25 -5.36
CA VAL A 136 -16.90 -1.82 -5.88
C VAL A 136 -16.70 -3.25 -5.36
N GLU A 137 -16.90 -3.49 -4.07
CA GLU A 137 -16.87 -4.83 -3.47
C GLU A 137 -17.98 -5.76 -4.01
N ALA A 138 -19.01 -5.21 -4.66
CA ALA A 138 -20.12 -5.94 -5.29
C ALA A 138 -20.14 -5.87 -6.83
N ALA A 139 -19.07 -5.38 -7.49
CA ALA A 139 -19.04 -5.03 -8.91
C ALA A 139 -19.63 -6.13 -9.82
N ASN A 140 -19.17 -7.37 -9.65
CA ASN A 140 -19.57 -8.54 -10.45
C ASN A 140 -21.06 -8.92 -10.37
N VAL A 141 -21.84 -8.33 -9.45
CA VAL A 141 -23.28 -8.58 -9.27
C VAL A 141 -24.13 -7.30 -9.34
N LEU A 142 -23.54 -6.17 -9.73
CA LEU A 142 -24.28 -4.92 -9.91
C LEU A 142 -25.26 -5.03 -11.11
N PRO A 143 -26.40 -4.32 -11.06
CA PRO A 143 -27.25 -4.18 -12.24
C PRO A 143 -26.51 -3.45 -13.37
N ARG A 144 -26.62 -3.93 -14.62
CA ARG A 144 -25.95 -3.32 -15.81
C ARG A 144 -26.08 -1.79 -15.94
N TRP A 145 -27.17 -1.20 -15.45
CA TRP A 145 -27.38 0.25 -15.52
C TRP A 145 -26.50 1.05 -14.55
N LEU A 146 -25.89 0.42 -13.54
CA LEU A 146 -25.18 1.08 -12.45
C LEU A 146 -23.66 0.97 -12.67
N ASN A 147 -23.04 2.08 -13.04
CA ASN A 147 -21.60 2.21 -13.27
C ASN A 147 -20.98 3.33 -12.38
N PRO A 148 -19.64 3.44 -12.28
CA PRO A 148 -18.96 4.44 -11.45
C PRO A 148 -19.23 5.91 -11.83
N GLU A 149 -19.77 6.19 -13.02
CA GLU A 149 -20.09 7.55 -13.44
C GLU A 149 -21.43 8.05 -12.86
N ILE A 150 -22.34 7.12 -12.54
CA ILE A 150 -23.72 7.45 -12.14
C ILE A 150 -24.12 6.90 -10.77
N ASP A 151 -23.27 6.13 -10.10
CA ASP A 151 -23.50 5.52 -8.78
C ASP A 151 -23.69 6.52 -7.63
N ASN A 152 -23.12 7.71 -7.79
CA ASN A 152 -23.07 8.78 -6.82
C ASN A 152 -24.46 9.06 -6.20
N ASN A 153 -24.52 9.02 -4.86
CA ASN A 153 -25.74 9.22 -4.07
C ASN A 153 -26.81 8.12 -4.22
N ARG A 154 -26.51 6.97 -4.85
CA ARG A 154 -27.50 5.89 -5.07
C ARG A 154 -27.45 4.76 -4.06
N ALA A 155 -26.31 4.48 -3.41
CA ALA A 155 -26.20 3.43 -2.40
C ALA A 155 -26.55 3.93 -1.00
N TRP A 156 -27.43 3.22 -0.29
CA TRP A 156 -27.92 3.61 1.04
C TRP A 156 -28.12 2.41 1.96
N ILE A 157 -27.65 2.53 3.20
CA ILE A 157 -27.90 1.54 4.27
C ILE A 157 -29.12 1.95 5.09
N ASN A 158 -30.11 1.05 5.23
CA ASN A 158 -31.26 1.21 6.12
C ASN A 158 -31.66 -0.15 6.74
N LYS A 159 -31.93 -0.20 8.05
CA LYS A 159 -32.36 -1.42 8.77
C LYS A 159 -31.40 -2.62 8.65
N GLY A 160 -30.13 -2.37 8.36
CA GLY A 160 -29.11 -3.39 8.11
C GLY A 160 -28.99 -3.85 6.66
N ASN A 161 -29.84 -3.34 5.76
CA ASN A 161 -29.90 -3.72 4.35
C ASN A 161 -29.23 -2.65 3.46
N LEU A 162 -28.71 -3.07 2.31
CA LEU A 162 -28.26 -2.19 1.23
C LEU A 162 -29.40 -1.96 0.22
N LEU A 163 -29.66 -0.70 -0.07
CA LEU A 163 -30.74 -0.23 -0.94
C LEU A 163 -30.17 0.72 -2.01
N LEU A 164 -30.63 0.57 -3.24
CA LEU A 164 -30.19 1.35 -4.40
C LEU A 164 -31.31 2.26 -4.91
N ILE A 165 -30.98 3.49 -5.29
CA ILE A 165 -31.89 4.39 -6.01
C ILE A 165 -31.78 4.09 -7.53
N PRO A 166 -32.80 3.48 -8.16
CA PRO A 166 -32.75 3.14 -9.58
C PRO A 166 -32.78 4.39 -10.47
N VAL A 167 -32.21 4.27 -11.67
CA VAL A 167 -32.50 5.17 -12.80
C VAL A 167 -33.91 4.83 -13.32
N LYS A 168 -34.61 5.82 -13.89
CA LYS A 168 -35.83 5.55 -14.68
C LYS A 168 -35.48 5.51 -16.16
N ASP A 169 -36.08 4.58 -16.88
CA ASP A 169 -35.98 4.53 -18.34
C ASP A 169 -36.56 5.80 -18.97
N GLY A 170 -35.84 6.39 -19.93
CA GLY A 170 -36.32 7.50 -20.76
C GLY A 170 -36.09 8.94 -20.25
N GLU A 171 -35.35 9.14 -19.15
CA GLU A 171 -34.87 10.48 -18.75
C GLU A 171 -33.38 10.64 -19.17
N GLY A 172 -33.05 11.69 -19.93
CA GLY A 172 -31.72 11.86 -20.57
C GLY A 172 -30.57 12.14 -19.59
N LEU A 173 -29.33 12.25 -20.09
CA LEU A 173 -28.06 12.27 -19.32
C LEU A 173 -28.08 13.05 -17.99
N ARG A 174 -28.67 14.25 -17.92
CA ARG A 174 -28.79 15.03 -16.68
C ARG A 174 -29.65 14.41 -15.56
N ALA A 175 -30.47 13.41 -15.88
CA ALA A 175 -31.22 12.61 -14.89
C ALA A 175 -30.45 11.38 -14.39
N ARG A 176 -29.29 11.07 -14.99
CA ARG A 176 -28.39 10.00 -14.54
C ARG A 176 -27.49 10.47 -13.38
N HIS A 177 -27.03 11.73 -13.36
CA HIS A 177 -26.35 12.30 -12.19
C HIS A 177 -27.37 12.66 -11.10
N LEU A 178 -27.22 12.09 -9.90
CA LEU A 178 -28.17 12.27 -8.79
C LEU A 178 -27.53 13.13 -7.69
N GLU A 179 -28.09 14.31 -7.43
CA GLU A 179 -27.65 15.18 -6.34
C GLU A 179 -28.14 14.69 -4.97
N LEU A 180 -27.35 14.93 -3.91
CA LEU A 180 -27.66 14.50 -2.55
C LEU A 180 -29.05 14.96 -2.03
N PRO A 181 -29.51 16.21 -2.25
CA PRO A 181 -30.85 16.62 -1.84
C PRO A 181 -31.97 15.86 -2.57
N ASP A 182 -31.76 15.52 -3.84
CA ASP A 182 -32.73 14.78 -4.65
C ASP A 182 -32.77 13.30 -4.25
N ALA A 183 -31.62 12.68 -3.96
CA ALA A 183 -31.54 11.33 -3.38
C ALA A 183 -32.34 11.24 -2.07
N VAL A 184 -32.11 12.18 -1.14
CA VAL A 184 -32.86 12.26 0.12
C VAL A 184 -34.35 12.51 -0.14
N GLN A 185 -34.72 13.27 -1.18
CA GLN A 185 -36.12 13.51 -1.54
C GLN A 185 -36.80 12.26 -2.15
N VAL A 186 -36.08 11.43 -2.91
CA VAL A 186 -36.56 10.11 -3.36
C VAL A 186 -36.82 9.23 -2.14
N ILE A 187 -35.89 9.14 -1.18
CA ILE A 187 -36.05 8.34 0.05
C ILE A 187 -37.19 8.84 0.96
N LYS A 188 -37.51 10.15 0.92
CA LYS A 188 -38.69 10.71 1.61
C LYS A 188 -40.01 10.32 0.96
N THR A 189 -40.06 10.18 -0.38
CA THR A 189 -41.32 10.11 -1.14
C THR A 189 -41.62 8.75 -1.79
N LYS A 190 -40.61 7.93 -2.05
CA LYS A 190 -40.69 6.71 -2.87
C LYS A 190 -39.89 5.54 -2.26
N ARG A 191 -40.05 5.30 -0.96
CA ARG A 191 -39.36 4.21 -0.25
C ARG A 191 -39.58 2.84 -0.88
N ASP A 192 -40.79 2.60 -1.37
CA ASP A 192 -41.19 1.32 -1.98
C ASP A 192 -40.66 1.15 -3.42
N ALA A 193 -39.99 2.15 -3.99
CA ALA A 193 -39.37 2.12 -5.32
C ALA A 193 -37.84 1.98 -5.27
N LEU A 194 -37.25 1.81 -4.08
CA LEU A 194 -35.83 1.52 -3.93
C LEU A 194 -35.56 0.06 -4.31
N ALA A 195 -34.52 -0.17 -5.11
CA ALA A 195 -34.11 -1.50 -5.49
C ALA A 195 -33.33 -2.15 -4.33
N HIS A 196 -33.57 -3.44 -4.11
CA HIS A 196 -32.84 -4.25 -3.15
C HIS A 196 -32.49 -5.57 -3.81
N SER A 197 -31.20 -5.88 -3.91
CA SER A 197 -30.69 -7.13 -4.43
C SER A 197 -29.93 -7.85 -3.32
N GLY A 198 -30.39 -9.06 -2.97
CA GLY A 198 -29.72 -9.89 -1.96
C GLY A 198 -28.32 -10.33 -2.39
N PHE A 199 -28.04 -10.40 -3.71
CA PHE A 199 -26.71 -10.69 -4.23
C PHE A 199 -25.74 -9.52 -4.02
N VAL A 200 -26.17 -8.30 -4.40
CA VAL A 200 -25.39 -7.07 -4.18
C VAL A 200 -25.13 -6.85 -2.69
N GLU A 201 -26.15 -7.06 -1.84
CA GLU A 201 -25.98 -6.94 -0.39
C GLU A 201 -25.01 -7.98 0.20
N ALA A 202 -25.09 -9.24 -0.24
CA ALA A 202 -24.21 -10.31 0.24
C ALA A 202 -22.74 -10.05 -0.14
N GLU A 203 -22.48 -9.57 -1.36
CA GLU A 203 -21.14 -9.20 -1.78
C GLU A 203 -20.64 -7.93 -1.06
N ALA A 204 -21.41 -6.83 -1.10
CA ALA A 204 -21.04 -5.56 -0.47
C ALA A 204 -20.80 -5.65 1.05
N PHE A 205 -21.49 -6.56 1.74
CA PHE A 205 -21.33 -6.78 3.18
C PHE A 205 -20.57 -8.06 3.54
N TYR A 206 -19.95 -8.76 2.57
CA TYR A 206 -19.19 -9.98 2.82
C TYR A 206 -18.11 -9.78 3.90
N ARG A 207 -17.30 -8.71 3.79
CA ARG A 207 -16.26 -8.38 4.79
C ARG A 207 -16.82 -8.04 6.18
N LEU A 208 -18.13 -7.83 6.33
CA LEU A 208 -18.76 -7.59 7.63
C LEU A 208 -19.09 -8.89 8.39
N GLU A 209 -19.06 -10.07 7.73
CA GLU A 209 -19.43 -11.35 8.38
C GLU A 209 -18.46 -11.76 9.51
N LYS A 210 -17.20 -11.31 9.45
CA LYS A 210 -16.19 -11.52 10.50
C LYS A 210 -16.42 -10.67 11.78
N TYR A 211 -17.26 -9.64 11.71
CA TYR A 211 -17.55 -8.77 12.85
C TYR A 211 -18.72 -9.31 13.71
N PRO A 212 -18.71 -9.11 15.05
CA PRO A 212 -17.79 -8.30 15.82
C PRO A 212 -16.50 -9.02 16.25
N ARG A 213 -16.32 -10.31 15.92
CA ARG A 213 -15.19 -11.12 16.40
C ARG A 213 -13.83 -10.55 15.97
N GLN A 214 -13.75 -10.10 14.73
CA GLN A 214 -12.57 -9.48 14.13
C GLN A 214 -11.97 -8.33 14.97
N ILE A 215 -12.79 -7.56 15.70
CA ILE A 215 -12.34 -6.44 16.56
C ILE A 215 -11.32 -6.91 17.62
N SER A 216 -11.44 -8.16 18.06
CA SER A 216 -10.50 -8.78 19.02
C SER A 216 -9.37 -9.56 18.35
N GLU A 217 -9.52 -9.96 17.08
CA GLU A 217 -8.54 -10.77 16.32
C GLU A 217 -7.60 -9.92 15.46
N SER A 218 -7.90 -8.63 15.26
CA SER A 218 -7.00 -7.63 14.68
C SER A 218 -6.05 -6.99 15.71
N LEU A 219 -6.21 -7.30 17.01
CA LEU A 219 -5.27 -6.93 18.06
C LEU A 219 -4.11 -7.92 18.15
N HIS A 220 -2.92 -7.42 18.47
CA HIS A 220 -1.70 -8.21 18.68
C HIS A 220 -1.00 -7.76 19.97
N HIS A 221 -0.58 -8.71 20.78
CA HIS A 221 0.21 -8.47 21.99
C HIS A 221 1.63 -8.95 21.80
N SER A 222 2.61 -8.12 22.13
CA SER A 222 4.03 -8.50 22.08
C SER A 222 4.69 -8.17 23.41
N LEU A 223 5.49 -9.11 23.94
CA LEU A 223 6.35 -8.87 25.09
C LEU A 223 7.54 -8.04 24.64
N ILE A 224 7.62 -6.80 25.11
CA ILE A 224 8.70 -5.86 24.76
C ILE A 224 9.40 -5.35 26.01
N THR A 225 10.66 -4.95 25.87
CA THR A 225 11.48 -4.44 26.98
C THR A 225 11.62 -2.92 26.89
N ILE A 226 10.96 -2.20 27.80
CA ILE A 226 10.78 -0.74 27.78
C ILE A 226 11.01 -0.11 29.16
N PRO A 227 11.27 1.21 29.28
CA PRO A 227 11.39 1.88 30.57
C PRO A 227 10.10 1.78 31.39
N ARG A 228 10.20 1.55 32.71
CA ARG A 228 9.04 1.45 33.63
C ARG A 228 8.06 2.62 33.50
N LYS A 229 8.57 3.84 33.32
CA LYS A 229 7.74 5.04 33.12
C LYS A 229 6.88 4.96 31.86
N LEU A 230 7.42 4.40 30.76
CA LEU A 230 6.64 4.19 29.54
C LEU A 230 5.59 3.10 29.73
N ALA A 231 5.93 2.01 30.42
CA ALA A 231 4.98 0.93 30.71
C ALA A 231 3.79 1.40 31.57
N TYR A 232 4.01 2.28 32.54
CA TYR A 232 2.93 2.91 33.31
C TYR A 232 1.97 3.71 32.40
N ILE A 233 2.52 4.56 31.52
CA ILE A 233 1.71 5.35 30.56
C ILE A 233 0.97 4.45 29.57
N LEU A 234 1.58 3.35 29.11
CA LEU A 234 0.91 2.38 28.25
C LEU A 234 -0.21 1.62 28.97
N HIS A 235 -0.12 1.46 30.29
CA HIS A 235 -1.17 0.88 31.11
C HIS A 235 -2.34 1.86 31.34
N SER A 236 -2.07 3.16 31.60
CA SER A 236 -3.11 4.17 31.79
C SER A 236 -3.76 4.63 30.48
N LEU A 237 -2.96 4.82 29.42
CA LEU A 237 -3.36 5.32 28.11
C LEU A 237 -2.92 4.36 26.97
N PRO A 238 -3.47 3.13 26.87
CA PRO A 238 -3.06 2.15 25.84
C PRO A 238 -3.28 2.64 24.40
N LYS A 239 -4.23 3.56 24.18
CA LYS A 239 -4.46 4.18 22.86
C LYS A 239 -3.32 5.08 22.39
N SER A 240 -2.40 5.47 23.26
CA SER A 240 -1.23 6.29 22.90
C SER A 240 -0.19 5.53 22.05
N VAL A 241 -0.28 4.20 21.97
CA VAL A 241 0.54 3.36 21.08
C VAL A 241 0.42 3.82 19.62
N ALA A 242 -0.80 4.07 19.13
CA ALA A 242 -1.06 4.44 17.75
C ALA A 242 -0.27 5.69 17.29
N PRO A 243 -0.45 6.88 17.90
CA PRO A 243 0.31 8.06 17.51
C PRO A 243 1.82 7.96 17.79
N ALA A 244 2.26 7.11 18.71
CA ALA A 244 3.69 6.90 18.97
C ALA A 244 4.35 6.02 17.89
N VAL A 245 3.63 5.00 17.40
CA VAL A 245 4.06 4.18 16.27
C VAL A 245 3.97 4.98 14.97
N GLU A 246 2.91 5.76 14.74
CA GLU A 246 2.81 6.68 13.60
C GLU A 246 4.00 7.65 13.57
N GLU A 247 4.32 8.29 14.70
CA GLU A 247 5.46 9.21 14.81
C GLU A 247 6.80 8.53 14.54
N PHE A 248 6.93 7.26 14.93
CA PHE A 248 8.11 6.47 14.59
C PHE A 248 8.14 6.07 13.12
N TYR A 249 7.02 5.66 12.55
CA TYR A 249 6.93 5.18 11.17
C TYR A 249 7.19 6.33 10.17
N LEU A 250 6.56 7.49 10.40
CA LEU A 250 6.66 8.71 9.58
C LEU A 250 7.77 9.68 10.05
N ARG A 251 8.72 9.22 10.87
CA ARG A 251 9.76 10.04 11.51
C ARG A 251 10.57 10.88 10.51
N ASP A 252 10.62 12.20 10.75
CA ASP A 252 11.44 13.12 9.94
C ASP A 252 12.83 13.38 10.58
N PRO A 253 13.78 14.03 9.87
CA PRO A 253 15.10 14.37 10.41
C PRO A 253 15.10 15.41 11.56
N ILE A 254 13.96 16.02 11.89
CA ILE A 254 13.79 16.95 13.01
C ILE A 254 13.37 16.16 14.26
N ALA A 255 12.37 15.30 14.13
CA ALA A 255 11.94 14.35 15.14
C ALA A 255 13.10 13.43 15.56
N LEU A 256 13.83 12.84 14.61
CA LEU A 256 14.99 11.97 14.88
C LEU A 256 16.09 12.64 15.74
N LYS A 257 16.27 13.96 15.68
CA LYS A 257 17.26 14.67 16.51
C LYS A 257 16.95 14.55 18.00
N ARG A 258 15.67 14.44 18.39
CA ARG A 258 15.24 14.22 19.79
C ARG A 258 15.91 12.98 20.38
N VAL A 259 16.07 11.93 19.58
CA VAL A 259 16.53 10.61 20.02
C VAL A 259 18.03 10.42 19.80
N ILE A 260 18.55 10.86 18.64
CA ILE A 260 19.96 10.68 18.25
C ILE A 260 20.89 11.67 18.96
N SER A 261 20.45 12.93 19.12
CA SER A 261 21.26 14.02 19.71
C SER A 261 20.39 14.93 20.58
N PRO A 262 19.82 14.41 21.68
CA PRO A 262 18.91 15.14 22.55
C PRO A 262 19.54 16.45 23.06
N THR A 263 18.86 17.57 22.79
CA THR A 263 19.18 18.90 23.34
C THR A 263 18.60 19.12 24.74
N GLN A 264 17.66 18.27 25.14
CA GLN A 264 16.96 18.25 26.42
C GLN A 264 16.96 16.81 26.98
N PRO A 265 16.76 16.60 28.28
CA PRO A 265 16.59 15.26 28.84
C PRO A 265 15.50 14.44 28.12
N LEU A 266 15.79 13.15 27.92
CA LEU A 266 14.82 12.16 27.44
C LEU A 266 13.68 12.03 28.47
N ALA A 267 12.45 11.88 27.99
CA ALA A 267 11.26 11.70 28.82
C ALA A 267 11.13 10.25 29.35
N PHE A 268 11.72 9.32 28.59
CA PHE A 268 11.78 7.87 28.72
C PHE A 268 13.23 7.41 28.44
N PRO A 269 14.22 7.80 29.27
CA PRO A 269 15.58 7.29 29.14
C PRO A 269 15.57 5.74 29.25
N PRO A 270 16.51 5.03 28.60
CA PRO A 270 16.60 3.55 28.66
C PRO A 270 17.19 3.06 29.99
N GLU A 271 16.51 3.43 31.08
CA GLU A 271 16.80 3.12 32.48
C GLU A 271 15.58 2.41 33.08
N ASP A 272 15.81 1.58 34.13
CA ASP A 272 14.75 0.80 34.78
C ASP A 272 13.83 0.06 33.77
N LEU A 273 14.50 -0.70 32.90
CA LEU A 273 13.84 -1.45 31.83
C LEU A 273 13.13 -2.68 32.39
N ILE A 274 11.85 -2.80 32.05
CA ILE A 274 11.01 -3.95 32.39
C ILE A 274 10.49 -4.60 31.11
N THR A 275 10.17 -5.89 31.18
CA THR A 275 9.51 -6.61 30.08
C THR A 275 8.02 -6.74 30.39
N VAL A 276 7.19 -6.22 29.50
CA VAL A 276 5.72 -6.21 29.65
C VAL A 276 5.06 -6.47 28.30
N SER A 277 3.88 -7.07 28.34
CA SER A 277 3.02 -7.20 27.16
C SER A 277 2.45 -5.84 26.78
N VAL A 278 2.65 -5.43 25.52
CA VAL A 278 2.04 -4.22 24.95
C VAL A 278 1.11 -4.62 23.82
N ARG A 279 -0.08 -4.02 23.83
CA ARG A 279 -1.15 -4.23 22.86
C ARG A 279 -1.02 -3.25 21.70
N PHE A 280 -1.13 -3.77 20.50
CA PHE A 280 -1.12 -3.06 19.22
C PHE A 280 -2.33 -3.50 18.39
N SER A 281 -2.66 -2.77 17.32
CA SER A 281 -3.30 -3.41 16.16
C SER A 281 -2.23 -4.20 15.39
N LYS A 282 -2.62 -5.21 14.60
CA LYS A 282 -1.70 -5.92 13.69
C LYS A 282 -0.93 -4.92 12.79
N VAL A 283 -1.62 -3.92 12.24
CA VAL A 283 -1.01 -2.90 11.36
C VAL A 283 0.06 -2.09 12.09
N LEU A 284 -0.23 -1.56 13.28
CA LEU A 284 0.75 -0.83 14.11
C LEU A 284 1.97 -1.69 14.45
N PHE A 285 1.74 -2.97 14.79
CA PHE A 285 2.85 -3.89 15.06
C PHE A 285 3.71 -4.12 13.81
N ALA A 286 3.12 -4.37 12.65
CA ALA A 286 3.85 -4.54 11.40
C ALA A 286 4.64 -3.27 11.00
N GLN A 287 4.04 -2.08 11.11
CA GLN A 287 4.71 -0.80 10.88
C GLN A 287 5.93 -0.61 11.78
N LEU A 288 5.86 -1.01 13.05
CA LEU A 288 6.98 -0.93 13.98
C LEU A 288 8.05 -2.01 13.72
N ARG A 289 7.61 -3.24 13.47
CA ARG A 289 8.46 -4.45 13.33
C ARG A 289 9.26 -4.49 12.03
N SER A 290 8.67 -4.00 10.93
CA SER A 290 9.27 -3.96 9.58
C SER A 290 10.35 -2.89 9.41
N GLN A 291 10.28 -1.81 10.18
CA GLN A 291 11.20 -0.68 10.07
C GLN A 291 12.63 -1.07 10.49
N ARG A 292 13.60 -0.85 9.60
CA ARG A 292 15.03 -0.88 9.92
C ARG A 292 15.40 0.44 10.62
N PHE A 293 16.05 0.33 11.78
CA PHE A 293 16.39 1.50 12.59
C PHE A 293 17.67 1.25 13.39
N ASP A 294 18.67 2.09 13.18
CA ASP A 294 19.93 2.01 13.91
C ASP A 294 19.76 2.51 15.35
N ALA A 295 20.32 1.76 16.30
CA ALA A 295 20.16 2.05 17.71
C ALA A 295 20.74 3.43 18.09
N PRO A 296 19.96 4.32 18.74
CA PRO A 296 20.47 5.59 19.21
C PRO A 296 21.63 5.43 20.21
N PRO A 297 22.48 6.47 20.40
CA PRO A 297 23.62 6.38 21.32
C PRO A 297 23.23 6.03 22.77
N SER A 298 22.03 6.44 23.21
CA SER A 298 21.47 6.10 24.52
C SER A 298 21.17 4.61 24.70
N TRP A 299 20.77 3.91 23.63
CA TRP A 299 20.43 2.48 23.62
C TRP A 299 21.63 1.57 23.35
N SER A 300 22.68 2.09 22.72
CA SER A 300 23.86 1.32 22.29
C SER A 300 24.52 0.51 23.42
N GLU A 301 24.68 1.09 24.62
CA GLU A 301 25.29 0.39 25.76
C GLU A 301 24.33 -0.64 26.40
N VAL A 302 23.01 -0.41 26.32
CA VAL A 302 21.99 -1.37 26.80
C VAL A 302 22.02 -2.63 25.94
N LEU A 303 21.93 -2.48 24.63
CA LEU A 303 21.99 -3.59 23.67
C LEU A 303 23.32 -4.36 23.79
N ARG A 304 24.44 -3.64 23.95
CA ARG A 304 25.77 -4.25 24.14
C ARG A 304 25.95 -4.98 25.48
N LYS A 305 25.14 -4.68 26.50
CA LYS A 305 25.09 -5.45 27.75
C LYS A 305 24.21 -6.68 27.58
N ALA A 306 22.98 -6.49 27.10
CA ALA A 306 22.03 -7.58 26.84
C ALA A 306 22.66 -8.69 25.98
N GLN A 307 23.30 -8.34 24.87
CA GLN A 307 23.98 -9.30 23.99
C GLN A 307 25.10 -10.12 24.65
N LYS A 308 25.73 -9.60 25.72
CA LYS A 308 26.82 -10.27 26.46
C LYS A 308 26.35 -11.06 27.68
N GLU A 309 25.23 -10.63 28.28
CA GLU A 309 24.68 -11.19 29.51
C GLU A 309 23.55 -12.20 29.23
N ALA A 310 23.02 -12.23 27.99
CA ALA A 310 21.98 -13.15 27.57
C ALA A 310 22.37 -14.64 27.71
N PRO A 311 21.46 -15.50 28.21
CA PRO A 311 21.64 -16.94 28.19
C PRO A 311 21.78 -17.49 26.77
N SER A 312 22.63 -18.51 26.60
CA SER A 312 22.78 -19.20 25.32
C SER A 312 21.48 -19.89 24.90
N GLY A 313 20.82 -19.36 23.87
CA GLY A 313 19.52 -19.83 23.37
C GLY A 313 18.36 -18.86 23.56
N GLU A 314 18.49 -17.85 24.42
CA GLU A 314 17.46 -16.81 24.64
C GLU A 314 17.88 -15.42 24.12
N ALA A 315 19.12 -15.28 23.66
CA ALA A 315 19.69 -14.02 23.17
C ALA A 315 18.85 -13.38 22.06
N ASP A 316 18.44 -14.15 21.04
CA ASP A 316 17.69 -13.62 19.90
C ASP A 316 16.31 -13.09 20.34
N THR A 317 15.64 -13.80 21.27
CA THR A 317 14.38 -13.34 21.86
C THR A 317 14.58 -12.06 22.66
N ILE A 318 15.56 -12.01 23.58
CA ILE A 318 15.85 -10.82 24.39
C ILE A 318 16.17 -9.60 23.49
N MET A 319 16.95 -9.82 22.43
CA MET A 319 17.29 -8.75 21.48
C MET A 319 16.08 -8.30 20.65
N ALA A 320 15.18 -9.19 20.25
CA ALA A 320 13.93 -8.83 19.57
C ALA A 320 13.01 -7.98 20.48
N ARG A 321 12.85 -8.37 21.75
CA ARG A 321 12.08 -7.59 22.74
C ARG A 321 12.65 -6.20 22.99
N LEU A 322 13.98 -6.08 22.98
CA LEU A 322 14.69 -4.81 23.09
C LEU A 322 14.63 -3.97 21.81
N ASP A 323 14.64 -4.57 20.62
CA ASP A 323 14.50 -3.84 19.34
C ASP A 323 13.12 -3.17 19.24
N ILE A 324 12.05 -3.93 19.43
CA ILE A 324 10.67 -3.40 19.37
C ILE A 324 10.45 -2.38 20.50
N GLY A 325 10.94 -2.69 21.71
CA GLY A 325 10.87 -1.77 22.86
C GLY A 325 11.65 -0.47 22.64
N MET A 326 12.85 -0.53 22.05
CA MET A 326 13.63 0.64 21.65
C MET A 326 12.86 1.48 20.64
N LYS A 327 12.38 0.88 19.55
CA LYS A 327 11.64 1.59 18.49
C LYS A 327 10.39 2.29 19.04
N LEU A 328 9.59 1.59 19.84
CA LEU A 328 8.41 2.18 20.49
C LEU A 328 8.79 3.35 21.40
N THR A 329 9.82 3.17 22.26
CA THR A 329 10.29 4.24 23.15
C THR A 329 10.78 5.46 22.35
N CYS A 330 11.44 5.25 21.21
CA CYS A 330 11.86 6.33 20.32
C CYS A 330 10.66 7.08 19.71
N GLY A 331 9.59 6.36 19.33
CA GLY A 331 8.32 6.96 18.93
C GLY A 331 7.71 7.85 20.02
N PHE A 332 7.63 7.34 21.25
CA PHE A 332 7.15 8.10 22.41
C PHE A 332 8.03 9.31 22.76
N GLU A 333 9.35 9.23 22.60
CA GLU A 333 10.25 10.38 22.75
C GLU A 333 9.97 11.51 21.75
N MET A 334 9.78 11.15 20.48
CA MET A 334 9.46 12.11 19.42
C MET A 334 8.06 12.71 19.63
N LEU A 335 7.08 11.88 19.99
CA LEU A 335 5.72 12.30 20.29
C LEU A 335 5.64 13.25 21.49
N ALA A 336 6.34 12.93 22.59
CA ALA A 336 6.38 13.75 23.80
C ALA A 336 6.87 15.18 23.53
N ALA A 337 7.85 15.36 22.64
CA ALA A 337 8.40 16.66 22.29
C ALA A 337 7.39 17.63 21.62
N LYS A 338 6.25 17.13 21.11
CA LYS A 338 5.17 17.94 20.51
C LYS A 338 3.81 17.75 21.17
N ALA A 339 3.73 16.98 22.26
CA ALA A 339 2.47 16.48 22.80
C ALA A 339 1.50 17.59 23.24
N GLU A 340 2.00 18.61 23.95
CA GLU A 340 1.25 19.80 24.41
C GLU A 340 0.47 20.51 23.29
N LYS A 341 1.00 20.48 22.05
CA LYS A 341 0.47 21.24 20.90
C LYS A 341 -0.30 20.36 19.92
N SER A 342 -0.46 19.08 20.22
CA SER A 342 -1.17 18.15 19.34
C SER A 342 -2.66 18.43 19.31
N LYS A 343 -3.27 18.27 18.12
CA LYS A 343 -4.72 18.29 17.96
C LYS A 343 -5.37 17.05 18.59
N SER A 344 -4.69 15.90 18.50
CA SER A 344 -5.17 14.63 19.06
C SER A 344 -5.39 14.73 20.56
N ARG A 345 -6.55 14.23 21.02
CA ARG A 345 -6.90 14.22 22.43
C ARG A 345 -5.99 13.29 23.24
N VAL A 346 -5.75 12.08 22.74
CA VAL A 346 -4.91 11.07 23.39
C VAL A 346 -3.48 11.58 23.60
N VAL A 347 -2.95 12.31 22.62
CA VAL A 347 -1.60 12.90 22.69
C VAL A 347 -1.53 14.06 23.70
N ARG A 348 -2.62 14.80 23.91
CA ARG A 348 -2.69 15.81 24.99
C ARG A 348 -2.88 15.18 26.37
N GLU A 349 -3.61 14.07 26.48
CA GLU A 349 -3.70 13.29 27.71
C GLU A 349 -2.34 12.70 28.10
N LEU A 350 -1.55 12.22 27.13
CA LEU A 350 -0.14 11.85 27.33
C LEU A 350 0.72 13.01 27.86
N ALA A 351 0.51 14.24 27.39
CA ALA A 351 1.25 15.40 27.88
C ALA A 351 0.95 15.70 29.36
N ILE A 352 -0.32 15.56 29.77
CA ILE A 352 -0.78 15.76 31.16
C ILE A 352 -0.20 14.68 32.07
N GLU A 353 -0.30 13.39 31.71
CA GLU A 353 0.30 12.29 32.49
C GLU A 353 1.83 12.46 32.63
N LEU A 354 2.51 13.03 31.63
CA LEU A 354 3.94 13.34 31.70
C LEU A 354 4.27 14.51 32.63
N GLU A 355 3.38 15.51 32.73
CA GLU A 355 3.47 16.63 33.68
C GLU A 355 3.23 16.12 35.12
N ASP A 356 2.14 15.39 35.35
CA ASP A 356 1.78 14.78 36.64
C ASP A 356 2.91 13.88 37.18
N LEU A 357 3.45 12.96 36.35
CA LEU A 357 4.60 12.11 36.70
C LEU A 357 5.89 12.90 36.98
N SER A 358 6.00 14.14 36.50
CA SER A 358 7.15 15.01 36.81
C SER A 358 7.02 15.73 38.16
N GLU A 359 5.78 15.95 38.63
CA GLU A 359 5.49 16.49 39.96
C GLU A 359 5.56 15.40 41.05
N ASP A 360 4.93 14.25 40.82
CA ASP A 360 4.91 13.13 41.77
C ASP A 360 6.24 12.36 41.84
N GLY A 361 6.99 12.34 40.72
CA GLY A 361 8.29 11.68 40.62
C GLY A 361 8.22 10.15 40.66
N ASN A 362 9.38 9.52 40.88
CA ASN A 362 9.53 8.06 40.73
C ASN A 362 8.77 7.22 41.77
N GLU A 363 8.24 7.82 42.86
CA GLU A 363 7.45 7.10 43.86
C GLU A 363 6.04 6.73 43.37
N ALA A 364 5.54 7.37 42.30
CA ALA A 364 4.28 7.02 41.66
C ALA A 364 4.40 5.84 40.67
N LEU A 365 5.61 5.37 40.35
CA LEU A 365 5.81 4.29 39.38
C LEU A 365 5.47 2.91 39.98
N PRO A 366 4.84 2.01 39.21
CA PRO A 366 4.36 0.72 39.68
C PRO A 366 5.52 -0.24 39.98
N SER A 367 5.42 -0.99 41.08
CA SER A 367 6.42 -2.00 41.43
C SER A 367 6.33 -3.23 40.53
N ASP A 368 7.37 -4.07 40.54
CA ASP A 368 7.37 -5.36 39.83
C ASP A 368 6.28 -6.34 40.31
N GLU A 369 5.69 -6.12 41.49
CA GLU A 369 4.55 -6.88 41.98
C GLU A 369 3.22 -6.34 41.40
N ASP A 370 3.10 -5.01 41.28
CA ASP A 370 1.93 -4.36 40.69
C ASP A 370 1.81 -4.69 39.19
N ILE A 371 2.92 -4.64 38.46
CA ILE A 371 2.98 -4.97 37.02
C ILE A 371 2.55 -6.43 36.75
N LYS A 372 2.89 -7.37 37.65
CA LYS A 372 2.46 -8.77 37.55
C LYS A 372 0.99 -9.00 37.88
N ALA A 373 0.33 -8.01 38.49
CA ALA A 373 -1.10 -8.03 38.72
C ALA A 373 -1.91 -7.46 37.52
N TRP A 374 -1.23 -6.91 36.50
CA TRP A 374 -1.90 -6.42 35.29
C TRP A 374 -2.44 -7.58 34.43
N THR A 375 -3.61 -7.36 33.83
CA THR A 375 -4.20 -8.28 32.85
C THR A 375 -3.24 -8.46 31.68
N ASP A 376 -3.08 -9.71 31.22
CA ASP A 376 -2.26 -10.10 30.06
C ASP A 376 -0.77 -9.68 30.13
N HIS A 377 -0.21 -9.36 31.32
CA HIS A 377 1.16 -8.83 31.47
C HIS A 377 2.28 -9.67 30.83
N ASP A 378 2.09 -11.00 30.76
CA ASP A 378 2.99 -12.01 30.21
C ASP A 378 2.54 -12.57 28.84
N ARG A 379 1.52 -11.97 28.21
CA ARG A 379 0.99 -12.41 26.92
C ARG A 379 1.91 -12.02 25.76
N ASP A 380 2.29 -13.02 24.98
CA ASP A 380 3.06 -12.91 23.74
C ASP A 380 2.26 -13.62 22.63
N ASP A 381 1.64 -12.86 21.72
CA ASP A 381 0.92 -13.40 20.57
C ASP A 381 1.94 -13.75 19.45
N SER A 382 1.61 -14.72 18.59
CA SER A 382 2.55 -15.17 17.55
C SER A 382 2.70 -14.14 16.41
N GLU A 383 3.94 -13.87 15.98
CA GLU A 383 4.24 -13.06 14.78
C GLU A 383 3.95 -13.79 13.45
N ALA A 384 3.60 -15.08 13.48
CA ALA A 384 3.49 -15.93 12.28
C ALA A 384 2.44 -15.49 11.23
N TRP A 385 1.53 -14.57 11.58
CA TRP A 385 0.61 -13.95 10.61
C TRP A 385 1.32 -12.97 9.67
N MET A 386 2.56 -12.55 9.98
CA MET A 386 3.44 -11.76 9.11
C MET A 386 4.27 -12.64 8.15
N ASP A 387 4.40 -13.94 8.43
CA ASP A 387 5.26 -14.85 7.68
C ASP A 387 4.56 -15.39 6.42
N ILE A 388 4.69 -14.64 5.32
CA ILE A 388 4.21 -15.09 4.00
C ILE A 388 5.21 -16.09 3.39
N ASN A 389 4.95 -17.39 3.58
CA ASN A 389 5.67 -18.43 2.84
C ASN A 389 5.02 -18.67 1.47
N TYR A 390 5.70 -18.25 0.39
CA TYR A 390 5.23 -18.44 -0.98
C TYR A 390 4.95 -19.92 -1.32
N GLN A 391 5.68 -20.88 -0.75
CA GLN A 391 5.40 -22.31 -0.97
C GLN A 391 4.10 -22.79 -0.32
N ASP A 392 3.63 -22.10 0.73
CA ASP A 392 2.35 -22.43 1.37
C ASP A 392 1.21 -21.61 0.72
N PHE A 393 1.50 -20.44 0.15
CA PHE A 393 0.60 -19.72 -0.75
C PHE A 393 0.30 -20.52 -2.03
N GLU A 394 1.34 -21.00 -2.73
CA GLU A 394 1.23 -21.78 -3.97
C GLU A 394 0.37 -23.03 -3.75
N LYS A 395 0.61 -23.80 -2.68
CA LYS A 395 -0.21 -24.98 -2.31
C LYS A 395 -1.67 -24.66 -1.96
N GLU A 396 -1.94 -23.48 -1.41
CA GLU A 396 -3.29 -23.05 -1.02
C GLU A 396 -4.08 -22.53 -2.23
N LEU A 397 -3.39 -21.93 -3.21
CA LEU A 397 -3.90 -21.58 -4.54
C LEU A 397 -4.34 -22.84 -5.29
N ASP A 398 -3.41 -23.79 -5.44
CA ASP A 398 -3.46 -25.08 -6.17
C ASP A 398 -4.68 -25.99 -5.86
N GLY A 399 -5.54 -25.62 -4.91
CA GLY A 399 -6.76 -26.30 -4.48
C GLY A 399 -6.56 -27.67 -3.80
N LYS A 400 -5.35 -28.23 -3.88
CA LYS A 400 -4.98 -29.59 -3.46
C LYS A 400 -4.90 -29.69 -1.94
N ARG A 401 -6.07 -29.87 -1.30
CA ARG A 401 -6.17 -30.49 0.03
C ARG A 401 -5.67 -31.94 -0.02
N GLU A 402 -4.36 -32.13 0.02
CA GLU A 402 -3.82 -33.39 0.54
C GLU A 402 -4.30 -33.55 1.99
N ASN A 403 -4.76 -34.75 2.34
CA ASN A 403 -5.17 -35.10 3.71
C ASN A 403 -3.94 -35.24 4.62
N ALA A 404 -3.27 -34.12 4.92
CA ALA A 404 -2.16 -34.06 5.84
C ALA A 404 -2.65 -34.05 7.31
N SER A 405 -2.02 -34.86 8.14
CA SER A 405 -2.36 -35.03 9.56
C SER A 405 -2.24 -33.73 10.35
N SER A 406 -3.12 -33.56 11.35
CA SER A 406 -3.34 -32.38 12.18
C SER A 406 -2.16 -31.96 13.08
N ASN A 407 -0.98 -31.62 12.55
CA ASN A 407 0.17 -31.23 13.38
C ASN A 407 1.26 -30.34 12.75
N SER A 408 0.94 -29.53 11.73
CA SER A 408 1.81 -28.45 11.24
C SER A 408 1.11 -27.09 11.38
N LYS A 409 1.64 -26.22 12.25
CA LYS A 409 1.22 -24.80 12.38
C LYS A 409 1.87 -23.91 11.29
N SER A 410 1.87 -24.37 10.05
CA SER A 410 2.43 -23.67 8.89
C SER A 410 1.38 -23.65 7.78
N GLY A 411 0.27 -22.96 8.07
CA GLY A 411 -0.71 -22.58 7.06
C GLY A 411 -0.47 -21.13 6.68
N PHE A 412 -0.66 -20.79 5.41
CA PHE A 412 -0.57 -19.42 4.92
C PHE A 412 -1.60 -18.53 5.65
N GLY A 413 -1.16 -17.44 6.30
CA GLY A 413 -2.04 -16.45 6.94
C GLY A 413 -2.96 -17.01 8.03
N ASP A 414 -3.96 -16.22 8.43
CA ASP A 414 -5.08 -16.71 9.25
C ASP A 414 -6.25 -17.21 8.36
N ALA A 415 -7.22 -17.90 8.97
CA ALA A 415 -8.32 -18.53 8.23
C ALA A 415 -9.19 -17.53 7.45
N ASN A 416 -9.23 -16.26 7.88
CA ASN A 416 -9.96 -15.19 7.18
C ASN A 416 -9.15 -14.75 5.94
N THR A 417 -7.84 -14.58 6.10
CA THR A 417 -6.91 -14.29 5.00
C THR A 417 -6.99 -15.37 3.90
N GLN A 418 -7.10 -16.64 4.28
CA GLN A 418 -7.29 -17.77 3.35
C GLN A 418 -8.64 -17.70 2.60
N SER A 419 -9.75 -17.38 3.28
CA SER A 419 -11.04 -17.24 2.61
C SER A 419 -11.09 -16.05 1.67
N ASP A 420 -10.47 -14.93 2.05
CA ASP A 420 -10.48 -13.70 1.26
C ASP A 420 -9.63 -13.87 -0.01
N LEU A 421 -8.47 -14.53 0.07
CA LEU A 421 -7.70 -14.94 -1.11
C LEU A 421 -8.47 -15.87 -2.05
N ARG A 422 -9.09 -16.94 -1.51
CA ARG A 422 -9.93 -17.84 -2.31
C ARG A 422 -11.05 -17.09 -3.01
N LYS A 423 -11.61 -16.06 -2.37
CA LYS A 423 -12.62 -15.19 -2.99
C LYS A 423 -12.02 -14.31 -4.10
N ILE A 424 -10.86 -13.68 -3.87
CA ILE A 424 -10.14 -12.90 -4.89
C ILE A 424 -9.84 -13.76 -6.13
N VAL A 425 -9.30 -14.97 -5.95
CA VAL A 425 -9.04 -15.92 -7.05
C VAL A 425 -10.34 -16.27 -7.77
N SER A 426 -11.41 -16.63 -7.05
CA SER A 426 -12.71 -16.93 -7.70
C SER A 426 -13.32 -15.74 -8.45
N ARG A 427 -13.03 -14.50 -8.04
CA ARG A 427 -13.45 -13.29 -8.75
C ARG A 427 -12.60 -13.04 -10.00
N PHE A 428 -11.30 -13.34 -9.94
CA PHE A 428 -10.39 -13.25 -11.08
C PHE A 428 -10.70 -14.32 -12.13
N GLU A 429 -10.97 -15.55 -11.70
CA GLU A 429 -11.53 -16.61 -12.54
C GLU A 429 -12.88 -16.18 -13.15
N ALA A 430 -13.79 -15.61 -12.36
CA ALA A 430 -15.08 -15.16 -12.87
C ALA A 430 -14.95 -14.01 -13.87
N PHE A 431 -13.94 -13.15 -13.74
CA PHE A 431 -13.64 -12.06 -14.68
C PHE A 431 -13.01 -12.58 -15.99
N LEU A 432 -12.04 -13.50 -15.91
CA LEU A 432 -11.39 -14.06 -17.09
C LEU A 432 -12.25 -15.07 -17.86
N ASN A 433 -13.19 -15.73 -17.19
CA ASN A 433 -14.20 -16.59 -17.83
C ASN A 433 -15.54 -15.85 -18.05
N ASP A 434 -15.56 -14.51 -18.02
CA ASP A 434 -16.72 -13.74 -18.46
C ASP A 434 -16.68 -13.60 -19.99
N ASP A 435 -17.52 -14.37 -20.68
CA ASP A 435 -17.67 -14.31 -22.14
C ASP A 435 -18.09 -12.90 -22.64
N SER A 436 -18.50 -11.99 -21.74
CA SER A 436 -18.76 -10.57 -22.03
C SER A 436 -17.59 -9.61 -21.72
N ALA A 437 -16.39 -10.12 -21.45
CA ALA A 437 -15.16 -9.31 -21.39
C ALA A 437 -14.48 -9.14 -22.77
N GLY A 438 -14.95 -9.85 -23.81
CA GLY A 438 -14.49 -9.68 -25.19
C GLY A 438 -15.06 -8.44 -25.89
N MET A 439 -14.59 -8.18 -27.12
CA MET A 439 -15.00 -7.03 -27.95
C MET A 439 -16.53 -6.93 -28.13
N ASP A 440 -17.23 -8.06 -28.20
CA ASP A 440 -18.69 -8.18 -28.32
C ASP A 440 -19.47 -7.93 -27.00
N GLY A 441 -18.81 -7.99 -25.85
CA GLY A 441 -19.40 -7.74 -24.55
C GLY A 441 -19.37 -6.27 -24.13
N ALA A 442 -18.53 -5.48 -24.81
CA ALA A 442 -18.79 -4.06 -25.02
C ALA A 442 -19.99 -3.90 -25.97
N GLU A 443 -21.21 -4.19 -25.48
CA GLU A 443 -22.41 -3.56 -26.03
C GLU A 443 -22.21 -2.05 -25.91
N LEU A 444 -21.70 -1.43 -26.98
CA LEU A 444 -21.66 0.01 -27.19
C LEU A 444 -23.11 0.51 -27.21
N ASP A 445 -23.66 0.75 -26.02
CA ASP A 445 -24.97 1.34 -25.78
C ASP A 445 -25.00 2.65 -26.61
N GLU A 446 -25.85 2.72 -27.64
CA GLU A 446 -25.87 3.74 -28.71
C GLU A 446 -26.13 5.17 -28.18
N MET A 447 -25.17 5.77 -27.48
CA MET A 447 -25.37 6.97 -26.67
C MET A 447 -24.35 8.09 -26.90
N ASP A 448 -23.23 7.81 -27.59
CA ASP A 448 -22.31 8.83 -28.12
C ASP A 448 -22.68 9.17 -29.58
N TYR A 449 -23.89 9.70 -29.77
CA TYR A 449 -24.19 10.54 -30.93
C TYR A 449 -23.78 11.98 -30.62
N ASP A 450 -22.48 12.26 -30.66
CA ASP A 450 -22.00 13.62 -30.86
C ASP A 450 -22.25 14.02 -32.32
N ASP A 451 -22.98 15.12 -32.49
CA ASP A 451 -23.49 15.65 -33.76
C ASP A 451 -22.40 16.48 -34.48
N ASP A 452 -21.35 15.81 -34.96
CA ASP A 452 -20.36 16.36 -35.89
C ASP A 452 -20.25 15.45 -37.13
N ASP A 453 -20.75 15.94 -38.27
CA ASP A 453 -20.56 15.34 -39.60
C ASP A 453 -19.05 15.29 -39.97
N ASP A 454 -18.51 14.13 -40.36
CA ASP A 454 -17.60 13.98 -41.53
C ASP A 454 -17.18 12.49 -41.79
N ASP A 455 -17.63 11.98 -42.94
CA ASP A 455 -17.05 10.99 -43.88
C ASP A 455 -16.41 9.62 -43.48
N GLU A 456 -17.06 8.56 -44.02
CA GLU A 456 -16.55 7.31 -44.62
C GLU A 456 -15.18 6.72 -44.21
N PHE A 457 -15.18 5.49 -43.64
CA PHE A 457 -14.27 4.40 -44.03
C PHE A 457 -14.91 3.01 -43.84
N ASP A 458 -14.72 2.12 -44.83
CA ASP A 458 -15.33 0.77 -44.94
C ASP A 458 -14.57 -0.36 -44.20
N GLU A 459 -15.29 -1.47 -44.02
CA GLU A 459 -14.89 -2.84 -43.60
C GLU A 459 -13.47 -3.32 -43.98
N ASP A 460 -12.75 -3.98 -43.04
CA ASP A 460 -12.67 -5.46 -42.95
C ASP A 460 -11.56 -5.94 -41.99
N SER A 461 -11.88 -6.79 -41.00
CA SER A 461 -10.90 -7.69 -40.36
C SER A 461 -11.53 -8.91 -39.66
N GLU A 462 -11.80 -9.99 -40.41
CA GLU A 462 -12.01 -11.32 -39.81
C GLU A 462 -10.68 -11.82 -39.20
N TYR A 463 -10.53 -11.81 -37.88
CA TYR A 463 -9.45 -12.53 -37.17
C TYR A 463 -9.93 -13.23 -35.90
N GLU A 464 -10.47 -14.44 -36.11
CA GLU A 464 -10.30 -15.65 -35.28
C GLU A 464 -10.15 -15.44 -33.76
N ASP A 465 -11.27 -15.41 -33.05
CA ASP A 465 -11.31 -15.47 -31.57
C ASP A 465 -10.58 -16.70 -31.04
N LYS A 466 -9.54 -16.46 -30.23
CA LYS A 466 -9.03 -17.43 -29.27
C LYS A 466 -9.60 -17.11 -27.90
N GLU A 467 -10.53 -17.94 -27.44
CA GLU A 467 -10.93 -18.02 -26.03
C GLU A 467 -9.66 -18.14 -25.16
N VAL A 468 -9.34 -17.10 -24.39
CA VAL A 468 -8.21 -17.12 -23.44
C VAL A 468 -8.68 -17.74 -22.13
N SER A 469 -8.78 -19.08 -22.11
CA SER A 469 -9.06 -19.82 -20.88
C SER A 469 -7.93 -19.60 -19.86
N PHE A 470 -8.26 -19.16 -18.65
CA PHE A 470 -7.30 -18.95 -17.57
C PHE A 470 -6.53 -20.24 -17.23
N ASP A 471 -5.21 -20.21 -17.40
CA ASP A 471 -4.30 -21.25 -16.92
C ASP A 471 -3.64 -20.78 -15.60
N GLU A 472 -4.00 -21.47 -14.52
CA GLU A 472 -3.52 -21.22 -13.16
C GLU A 472 -1.98 -21.34 -13.06
N GLU A 473 -1.36 -22.23 -13.86
CA GLU A 473 0.09 -22.42 -13.89
C GLU A 473 0.80 -21.24 -14.61
N GLU A 474 0.18 -20.64 -15.63
CA GLU A 474 0.74 -19.47 -16.33
C GLU A 474 0.63 -18.20 -15.49
N PHE A 475 -0.46 -18.00 -14.75
CA PHE A 475 -0.59 -16.86 -13.83
C PHE A 475 0.39 -16.95 -12.65
N ALA A 476 0.56 -18.13 -12.06
CA ALA A 476 1.57 -18.37 -11.02
C ALA A 476 3.01 -18.13 -11.54
N LYS A 477 3.27 -18.48 -12.81
CA LYS A 477 4.53 -18.22 -13.51
C LYS A 477 4.74 -16.73 -13.82
N MET A 478 3.70 -15.99 -14.21
CA MET A 478 3.77 -14.55 -14.45
C MET A 478 4.09 -13.77 -13.16
N MET A 479 3.46 -14.10 -12.03
CA MET A 479 3.83 -13.51 -10.73
C MET A 479 5.26 -13.88 -10.29
N ARG A 480 5.76 -15.07 -10.64
CA ARG A 480 7.13 -15.52 -10.35
C ARG A 480 8.18 -14.74 -11.14
N GLU A 481 7.85 -14.40 -12.38
CA GLU A 481 8.71 -13.60 -13.27
C GLU A 481 8.72 -12.11 -12.86
N MET A 482 7.56 -11.54 -12.53
CA MET A 482 7.44 -10.18 -11.99
C MET A 482 8.20 -9.97 -10.66
N MET A 483 8.42 -11.05 -9.90
CA MET A 483 9.20 -11.07 -8.64
C MET A 483 10.68 -11.50 -8.84
N GLY A 484 11.15 -11.66 -10.08
CA GLY A 484 12.57 -11.80 -10.40
C GLY A 484 13.22 -13.15 -10.07
N LEU A 485 12.46 -14.26 -10.10
CA LEU A 485 12.98 -15.61 -9.85
C LEU A 485 12.98 -16.48 -11.13
N PRO A 486 14.00 -17.33 -11.36
CA PRO A 486 14.10 -18.13 -12.57
C PRO A 486 13.02 -19.21 -12.64
N SER A 487 12.36 -19.32 -13.79
CA SER A 487 11.33 -20.32 -14.04
C SER A 487 11.91 -21.73 -14.13
N THR A 488 11.21 -22.72 -13.57
CA THR A 488 11.54 -24.16 -13.71
C THR A 488 10.39 -24.90 -14.37
N GLY A 489 10.42 -24.97 -15.69
CA GLY A 489 9.45 -25.72 -16.50
C GLY A 489 9.89 -27.17 -16.76
N PRO A 490 8.99 -28.16 -16.69
CA PRO A 490 9.30 -29.55 -17.05
C PRO A 490 9.28 -29.76 -18.57
N SER A 491 10.27 -30.46 -19.11
CA SER A 491 10.32 -30.80 -20.54
C SER A 491 9.46 -32.03 -20.85
N THR A 492 8.42 -31.88 -21.68
CA THR A 492 7.71 -33.00 -22.33
C THR A 492 7.47 -32.77 -23.81
N ASN A 493 8.21 -33.52 -24.64
CA ASN A 493 8.05 -33.55 -26.09
C ASN A 493 6.85 -34.41 -26.52
N THR A 494 5.88 -33.84 -27.24
CA THR A 494 5.03 -34.60 -28.19
C THR A 494 4.73 -33.78 -29.44
N ALA A 495 5.35 -34.15 -30.56
CA ALA A 495 5.16 -33.50 -31.84
C ALA A 495 3.95 -34.04 -32.63
N LYS A 496 3.25 -33.16 -33.34
CA LYS A 496 2.43 -33.49 -34.53
C LYS A 496 2.64 -32.43 -35.62
N LYS A 497 3.21 -32.84 -36.75
CA LYS A 497 3.31 -32.02 -37.97
C LYS A 497 2.03 -32.13 -38.81
N ALA A 498 1.60 -31.02 -39.37
CA ALA A 498 0.86 -30.95 -40.65
C ALA A 498 1.43 -29.75 -41.43
N ALA A 499 1.54 -29.84 -42.76
CA ALA A 499 2.35 -28.93 -43.58
C ALA A 499 1.59 -28.40 -44.79
N THR A 500 1.88 -27.17 -45.23
CA THR A 500 1.59 -26.67 -46.58
C THR A 500 2.72 -25.72 -47.05
N GLN A 501 2.87 -25.52 -48.37
CA GLN A 501 4.03 -24.94 -49.05
C GLN A 501 3.98 -23.41 -49.28
N PRO A 502 5.14 -22.76 -49.56
CA PRO A 502 5.28 -21.30 -49.59
C PRO A 502 4.89 -20.64 -50.93
N LYS A 503 4.69 -19.32 -50.89
CA LYS A 503 4.74 -18.42 -52.06
C LYS A 503 5.59 -17.18 -51.72
N THR A 504 6.33 -16.70 -52.71
CA THR A 504 7.20 -15.52 -52.65
C THR A 504 6.41 -14.21 -52.61
N PRO A 505 6.90 -13.17 -51.89
CA PRO A 505 6.32 -11.83 -51.92
C PRO A 505 6.66 -11.08 -53.21
N VAL A 506 5.88 -10.03 -53.50
CA VAL A 506 6.21 -8.96 -54.44
C VAL A 506 6.66 -7.75 -53.60
N ILE A 507 7.65 -7.01 -54.09
CA ILE A 507 8.25 -5.85 -53.40
C ILE A 507 7.62 -4.58 -53.97
N ASP A 508 7.19 -3.66 -53.11
CA ASP A 508 6.71 -2.32 -53.48
C ASP A 508 7.82 -1.26 -53.30
N GLU A 509 7.68 -0.13 -54.01
CA GLU A 509 8.79 0.78 -54.32
C GLU A 509 9.22 1.72 -53.16
N GLU A 510 8.63 1.60 -51.96
CA GLU A 510 8.94 2.47 -50.80
C GLU A 510 10.13 1.97 -49.94
N ASP A 511 10.44 0.66 -49.95
CA ASP A 511 11.56 0.09 -49.20
C ASP A 511 12.95 0.57 -49.72
N GLU A 512 13.06 0.95 -51.00
CA GLU A 512 14.33 1.42 -51.57
C GLU A 512 14.75 2.81 -51.07
N GLU A 513 13.81 3.66 -50.62
CA GLU A 513 14.15 4.96 -50.01
C GLU A 513 14.60 4.81 -48.56
N ILE A 514 13.97 3.91 -47.79
CA ILE A 514 14.37 3.61 -46.40
C ILE A 514 15.78 2.97 -46.38
N GLN A 515 16.08 2.05 -47.30
CA GLN A 515 17.42 1.47 -47.40
C GLN A 515 18.48 2.52 -47.77
N LYS A 516 18.20 3.45 -48.69
CA LYS A 516 19.13 4.55 -49.02
C LYS A 516 19.41 5.44 -47.81
N LEU A 517 18.37 5.90 -47.13
CA LEU A 517 18.50 6.72 -45.92
C LEU A 517 19.34 6.01 -44.85
N THR A 518 19.12 4.71 -44.65
CA THR A 518 19.90 3.89 -43.72
C THR A 518 21.39 3.84 -44.10
N THR A 519 21.71 3.67 -45.40
CA THR A 519 23.10 3.66 -45.85
C THR A 519 23.81 5.02 -45.80
N GLU A 520 23.09 6.14 -45.98
CA GLU A 520 23.67 7.48 -45.73
C GLU A 520 23.92 7.71 -44.24
N PHE A 521 22.99 7.30 -43.37
CA PHE A 521 23.15 7.42 -41.92
C PHE A 521 24.33 6.61 -41.37
N GLU A 522 24.51 5.38 -41.86
CA GLU A 522 25.66 4.52 -41.51
C GLU A 522 27.00 5.11 -42.02
N ALA A 523 26.99 5.75 -43.20
CA ALA A 523 28.17 6.42 -43.75
C ALA A 523 28.56 7.67 -42.94
N GLU A 524 27.60 8.47 -42.47
CA GLU A 524 27.85 9.62 -41.59
C GLU A 524 28.37 9.16 -40.21
N LEU A 525 27.76 8.14 -39.60
CA LEU A 525 28.20 7.58 -38.31
C LEU A 525 29.62 6.99 -38.36
N ASN A 526 30.00 6.34 -39.47
CA ASN A 526 31.37 5.91 -39.71
C ASN A 526 32.34 7.08 -39.88
N GLN A 527 31.91 8.20 -40.48
CA GLN A 527 32.75 9.37 -40.70
C GLN A 527 33.05 10.14 -39.39
N PHE A 528 32.15 10.10 -38.41
CA PHE A 528 32.37 10.63 -37.06
C PHE A 528 33.17 9.71 -36.11
N GLY A 529 33.55 8.51 -36.56
CA GLY A 529 34.49 7.64 -35.85
C GLY A 529 33.92 6.92 -34.61
N ALA A 530 32.59 6.84 -34.48
CA ALA A 530 31.92 6.13 -33.39
C ALA A 530 32.05 4.60 -33.47
N LEU A 531 32.48 4.07 -34.62
CA LEU A 531 32.77 2.65 -34.86
C LEU A 531 34.27 2.39 -34.94
N LYS A 532 34.93 2.40 -33.78
CA LYS A 532 36.28 1.87 -33.58
C LYS A 532 36.37 1.03 -32.32
N LEU A 533 36.08 -0.26 -32.46
CA LEU A 533 36.58 -1.29 -31.57
C LEU A 533 37.73 -2.00 -32.28
N ASP A 534 38.96 -1.76 -31.80
CA ASP A 534 40.13 -2.47 -32.30
C ASP A 534 40.02 -3.97 -32.00
N PRO A 535 40.36 -4.87 -32.95
CA PRO A 535 40.40 -6.30 -32.68
C PRO A 535 41.58 -6.63 -31.76
N VAL A 536 41.28 -7.02 -30.52
CA VAL A 536 42.30 -7.51 -29.58
C VAL A 536 42.78 -8.90 -30.03
N GLU A 537 43.82 -8.92 -30.87
CA GLU A 537 44.55 -10.14 -31.18
C GLU A 537 45.13 -10.75 -29.90
N LYS A 538 44.77 -12.03 -29.63
CA LYS A 538 45.59 -12.89 -28.78
C LYS A 538 46.96 -13.06 -29.44
N HIS A 539 47.97 -12.38 -28.91
CA HIS A 539 49.36 -12.56 -29.35
C HIS A 539 49.80 -14.03 -29.24
N THR A 540 49.99 -14.67 -30.40
CA THR A 540 50.94 -15.78 -30.55
C THR A 540 51.92 -15.43 -31.67
N ARG A 541 53.21 -15.35 -31.34
CA ARG A 541 54.27 -15.07 -32.32
C ARG A 541 54.58 -16.30 -33.17
N LEU A 542 54.84 -16.08 -34.45
CA LEU A 542 55.17 -17.11 -35.44
C LEU A 542 56.67 -17.17 -35.77
N LYS A 543 57.15 -18.41 -36.01
CA LYS A 543 58.43 -18.82 -36.67
C LYS A 543 59.72 -18.61 -35.85
N ASP A 544 60.63 -19.58 -35.78
CA ASP A 544 61.26 -20.19 -36.97
C ASP A 544 61.84 -21.62 -36.80
N VAL A 545 61.81 -22.39 -37.92
CA VAL A 545 62.71 -23.48 -38.36
C VAL A 545 62.89 -24.84 -37.59
N THR A 546 62.97 -25.90 -38.42
CA THR A 546 63.51 -27.28 -38.26
C THR A 546 62.70 -28.48 -37.73
N GLN A 547 62.36 -29.36 -38.71
CA GLN A 547 62.55 -30.83 -38.76
C GLN A 547 61.57 -31.85 -38.11
N LYS A 548 61.08 -32.71 -39.02
CA LYS A 548 60.94 -34.19 -38.96
C LYS A 548 59.77 -34.85 -38.20
N GLU A 549 59.10 -35.73 -38.95
CA GLU A 549 58.52 -37.04 -38.56
C GLU A 549 57.38 -37.04 -37.51
N GLY A 550 56.25 -37.74 -37.69
CA GLY A 550 55.84 -38.66 -38.76
C GLY A 550 54.36 -39.06 -38.62
N GLU A 551 53.90 -39.98 -39.47
CA GLU A 551 52.49 -40.39 -39.63
C GLU A 551 51.81 -41.00 -38.40
N SER A 552 50.51 -40.72 -38.24
CA SER A 552 49.37 -41.65 -38.04
C SER A 552 48.26 -40.93 -37.26
N SER A 553 46.96 -41.07 -37.51
CA SER A 553 46.13 -41.71 -38.52
C SER A 553 44.67 -41.33 -38.17
N LEU A 554 43.81 -41.19 -39.19
CA LEU A 554 42.37 -41.56 -39.30
C LEU A 554 41.67 -42.16 -38.04
N THR A 555 40.37 -42.07 -37.75
CA THR A 555 39.09 -41.69 -38.42
C THR A 555 38.01 -41.67 -37.29
N ASP A 556 36.82 -41.06 -37.35
CA ASP A 556 36.10 -40.25 -38.36
C ASP A 556 34.99 -39.43 -37.65
N ILE A 557 34.50 -38.35 -38.27
CA ILE A 557 33.11 -37.85 -38.07
C ILE A 557 32.54 -37.55 -39.45
N LYS A 558 31.41 -38.18 -39.79
CA LYS A 558 30.63 -37.85 -40.98
C LYS A 558 29.56 -36.83 -40.64
N GLU A 559 29.44 -35.84 -41.51
CA GLU A 559 28.31 -34.94 -41.63
C GLU A 559 27.06 -35.73 -42.05
N GLU A 560 25.89 -35.39 -41.50
CA GLU A 560 24.65 -35.25 -42.28
C GLU A 560 23.98 -33.95 -41.83
N GLU A 561 23.55 -33.15 -42.80
CA GLU A 561 22.92 -31.83 -42.63
C GLU A 561 21.41 -31.99 -42.39
N GLU A 562 20.77 -31.05 -41.70
CA GLU A 562 19.43 -30.59 -42.10
C GLU A 562 19.14 -29.15 -41.59
N ASN A 563 18.36 -28.41 -42.36
CA ASN A 563 18.12 -26.96 -42.20
C ASN A 563 17.10 -26.64 -41.10
N SER A 564 17.20 -25.45 -40.48
CA SER A 564 16.29 -24.30 -40.75
C SER A 564 16.50 -23.15 -39.75
N ASP A 565 16.43 -21.92 -40.23
CA ASP A 565 16.05 -20.67 -39.52
C ASP A 565 16.16 -20.66 -37.99
N ASP A 566 17.31 -20.20 -37.47
CA ASP A 566 17.37 -19.66 -36.10
C ASP A 566 16.84 -18.22 -36.13
N GLU A 567 15.61 -18.06 -35.62
CA GLU A 567 14.99 -16.79 -35.31
C GLU A 567 15.87 -16.03 -34.29
N VAL A 568 16.24 -14.79 -34.59
CA VAL A 568 17.14 -14.02 -33.72
C VAL A 568 16.36 -13.58 -32.48
N ASP A 569 16.75 -14.05 -31.28
CA ASP A 569 16.18 -13.60 -30.00
C ASP A 569 16.34 -12.07 -29.82
N ILE A 570 15.31 -11.33 -30.24
CA ILE A 570 15.22 -9.87 -30.14
C ILE A 570 15.26 -9.46 -28.66
N ASP A 571 14.57 -10.20 -27.80
CA ASP A 571 14.44 -9.91 -26.37
C ASP A 571 15.78 -10.07 -25.62
N TYR A 572 16.59 -11.06 -25.97
CA TYR A 572 17.91 -11.25 -25.35
C TYR A 572 18.86 -10.10 -25.69
N ASN A 573 18.88 -9.65 -26.95
CA ASN A 573 19.69 -8.50 -27.35
C ASN A 573 19.13 -7.17 -26.79
N LEU A 574 17.82 -7.01 -26.68
CA LEU A 574 17.19 -5.83 -26.07
C LEU A 574 17.53 -5.74 -24.57
N ALA A 575 17.34 -6.83 -23.82
CA ALA A 575 17.68 -6.91 -22.40
C ALA A 575 19.18 -6.68 -22.16
N LYS A 576 20.04 -7.28 -23.00
CA LYS A 576 21.48 -7.06 -22.94
C LYS A 576 21.87 -5.60 -23.19
N ASN A 577 21.32 -4.96 -24.22
CA ASN A 577 21.61 -3.56 -24.54
C ASN A 577 21.07 -2.60 -23.46
N LEU A 578 19.93 -2.91 -22.82
CA LEU A 578 19.41 -2.17 -21.67
C LEU A 578 20.31 -2.30 -20.44
N LEU A 579 20.76 -3.52 -20.11
CA LEU A 579 21.69 -3.76 -19.00
C LEU A 579 23.07 -3.14 -19.24
N GLU A 580 23.59 -3.19 -20.47
CA GLU A 580 24.87 -2.59 -20.85
C GLU A 580 24.77 -1.05 -20.85
N SER A 581 23.62 -0.48 -21.24
CA SER A 581 23.33 0.96 -21.10
C SER A 581 23.22 1.42 -19.65
N PHE A 582 22.61 0.61 -18.77
CA PHE A 582 22.55 0.89 -17.33
C PHE A 582 23.93 0.78 -16.68
N LYS A 583 24.72 -0.24 -17.05
CA LYS A 583 26.10 -0.42 -16.58
C LYS A 583 27.01 0.74 -17.02
N SER A 584 26.87 1.22 -18.25
CA SER A 584 27.60 2.39 -18.73
C SER A 584 27.20 3.71 -18.04
N GLN A 585 26.08 3.76 -17.32
CA GLN A 585 25.63 4.91 -16.54
C GLN A 585 26.13 4.88 -15.07
N ALA A 586 26.88 3.83 -14.67
CA ALA A 586 27.50 3.68 -13.34
C ALA A 586 26.54 3.96 -12.15
N GLY A 587 25.27 3.57 -12.28
CA GLY A 587 24.26 3.78 -11.23
C GLY A 587 23.85 5.24 -10.97
N MET A 588 24.16 6.16 -11.90
CA MET A 588 23.60 7.51 -11.95
C MET A 588 22.27 7.54 -12.71
N ALA A 589 21.42 8.53 -12.42
CA ALA A 589 20.10 8.66 -13.04
C ALA A 589 20.21 9.06 -14.53
N GLY A 590 20.02 8.09 -15.42
CA GLY A 590 19.90 8.28 -16.86
C GLY A 590 18.58 7.72 -17.42
N PRO A 591 18.35 7.79 -18.75
CA PRO A 591 17.06 7.45 -19.36
C PRO A 591 16.58 6.03 -19.03
N THR A 592 17.48 5.05 -19.11
CA THR A 592 17.22 3.64 -18.79
C THR A 592 16.95 3.43 -17.30
N GLY A 593 17.70 4.11 -16.43
CA GLY A 593 17.50 4.04 -14.97
C GLY A 593 16.18 4.67 -14.51
N ASN A 594 15.73 5.75 -15.15
CA ASN A 594 14.42 6.35 -14.88
C ASN A 594 13.28 5.45 -15.39
N LEU A 595 13.40 4.84 -16.57
CA LEU A 595 12.39 3.91 -17.09
C LEU A 595 12.21 2.67 -16.20
N LEU A 596 13.32 2.04 -15.78
CA LEU A 596 13.29 0.92 -14.83
C LEU A 596 12.70 1.35 -13.47
N GLY A 597 13.05 2.54 -12.98
CA GLY A 597 12.49 3.10 -11.75
C GLY A 597 10.99 3.39 -11.83
N MET A 598 10.47 3.82 -12.99
CA MET A 598 9.03 4.01 -13.22
C MET A 598 8.26 2.69 -13.34
N MET A 599 8.93 1.59 -13.72
CA MET A 599 8.41 0.22 -13.64
C MET A 599 8.65 -0.45 -12.28
N GLY A 600 9.10 0.29 -11.26
CA GLY A 600 9.30 -0.22 -9.90
C GLY A 600 10.59 -1.04 -9.68
N PHE A 601 11.43 -1.20 -10.70
CA PHE A 601 12.69 -1.94 -10.59
C PHE A 601 13.85 -1.02 -10.19
N GLN A 602 14.38 -1.20 -8.98
CA GLN A 602 15.57 -0.50 -8.51
C GLN A 602 16.73 -1.48 -8.30
N LEU A 603 17.57 -1.62 -9.32
CA LEU A 603 18.74 -2.50 -9.31
C LEU A 603 19.83 -1.99 -8.34
N PRO A 604 20.55 -2.90 -7.63
CA PRO A 604 21.69 -2.53 -6.80
C PRO A 604 22.78 -1.80 -7.60
N ARG A 605 23.55 -0.93 -6.93
CA ARG A 605 24.77 -0.36 -7.50
C ARG A 605 25.91 -1.37 -7.36
N ASP A 606 26.61 -1.64 -8.47
CA ASP A 606 27.97 -2.19 -8.42
C ASP A 606 28.89 -1.11 -7.82
N GLU A 607 29.35 -1.32 -6.58
CA GLU A 607 30.58 -0.72 -6.09
C GLU A 607 31.70 -1.75 -6.29
N GLU A 608 32.64 -1.48 -7.20
CA GLU A 608 33.82 -2.34 -7.35
C GLU A 608 34.73 -2.19 -6.12
N ASP A 609 35.09 -3.31 -5.48
CA ASP A 609 35.97 -3.39 -4.31
C ASP A 609 37.42 -2.94 -4.63
N GLU A 610 37.66 -1.64 -4.82
CA GLU A 610 39.00 -1.05 -4.87
C GLU A 610 39.58 -0.82 -3.46
N ASN A 611 39.91 -1.91 -2.75
CA ASN A 611 40.69 -1.86 -1.50
C ASN A 611 41.72 -3.00 -1.36
N GLU A 612 42.48 -3.29 -2.43
CA GLU A 612 43.70 -4.11 -2.30
C GLU A 612 44.76 -3.82 -3.39
N LYS A 613 45.53 -2.74 -3.20
CA LYS A 613 46.97 -2.53 -3.58
C LYS A 613 47.33 -1.04 -3.62
N GLU A 614 47.98 -0.51 -2.57
CA GLU A 614 48.95 0.58 -2.71
C GLU A 614 49.93 0.68 -1.52
N ASP A 615 50.59 -0.45 -1.19
CA ASP A 615 51.76 -0.50 -0.32
C ASP A 615 52.94 -1.13 -1.09
N GLU A 616 53.73 -0.30 -1.78
CA GLU A 616 55.22 -0.34 -1.86
C GLU A 616 55.77 0.47 -3.06
N GLU A 617 56.81 1.27 -2.80
CA GLU A 617 57.62 2.08 -3.74
C GLU A 617 56.86 3.15 -4.57
N THR A 618 57.17 4.45 -4.47
CA THR A 618 58.52 5.01 -4.52
C THR A 618 58.76 6.15 -3.53
N GLY A 619 59.89 6.10 -2.81
CA GLY A 619 60.47 7.30 -2.21
C GLY A 619 61.58 7.89 -3.08
N HIS A 620 61.68 9.23 -3.21
CA HIS A 620 62.94 9.96 -3.42
C HIS A 620 62.79 11.49 -3.25
N GLY A 621 63.63 12.09 -2.39
CA GLY A 621 63.83 13.55 -2.28
C GLY A 621 62.72 14.32 -1.52
N SER A 622 63.00 15.41 -0.79
CA SER A 622 64.28 16.10 -0.54
C SER A 622 64.27 16.78 0.84
N ALA A 623 65.46 17.11 1.36
CA ALA A 623 65.63 17.54 2.75
C ALA A 623 65.87 19.05 2.92
N LYS A 624 65.51 19.54 4.12
CA LYS A 624 65.86 20.85 4.74
C LYS A 624 65.21 22.12 4.17
N TRP A 625 64.56 22.87 5.07
CA TRP A 625 65.19 24.09 5.62
C TRP A 625 64.71 24.42 7.04
N LYS A 626 65.51 25.17 7.80
CA LYS A 626 65.21 25.65 9.17
C LYS A 626 64.75 27.11 9.12
N GLY A 627 63.87 27.54 10.01
CA GLY A 627 63.57 28.96 10.21
C GLY A 627 62.76 29.26 11.48
N LYS A 628 63.43 29.58 12.59
CA LYS A 628 62.78 30.24 13.74
C LYS A 628 62.64 31.73 13.48
N ALA A 629 61.48 32.31 13.78
CA ALA A 629 61.39 33.68 14.29
C ALA A 629 60.15 33.83 15.19
N ARG A 630 60.31 34.50 16.34
CA ARG A 630 59.22 35.06 17.13
C ARG A 630 58.98 36.50 16.68
N ALA A 631 57.72 36.91 16.66
CA ALA A 631 57.27 38.20 17.18
C ALA A 631 55.92 37.94 17.86
#